data_AF-A0A936CPY0-F1
#
_entry.id   AF-A0A936CPY0-F1
#
_cell.length_a   1.000
_cell.length_b   1.000
_cell.length_c   1.000
_cell.angle_alpha   90.00
_cell.angle_beta   90.00
_cell.angle_gamma   90.00
#
_symmetry.space_group_name_H-M   'P 1'
#
loop_
_entity.id
_entity.type
_entity.pdbx_description
1 polymer ?
#
loop_
_entity_poly.entity_id
_entity_poly.type
_entity_poly.pdbx_seq_one_letter_code
_entity_poly.pdbx_strand_id
1 'polypeptide(L)'
;MKRRSFIKSSSAIGVPLLINGIPVNAISRSSFLNLVSPENDKILVLIQLTGGNDGLNTVLPLDQYSALDKARNKILIKENLALKLRDNLGLHPVMTGMKALFMMKVKFH
;
A
#
# COMPACT_ATOMS: atom_id res chain seq x y z
N MET A 1 -6.98 36.63 14.44
CA MET A 1 -7.47 35.33 14.98
C MET A 1 -6.84 34.18 14.20
N LYS A 2 -6.19 33.21 14.88
CA LYS A 2 -5.54 32.05 14.22
C LYS A 2 -6.56 30.92 14.03
N ARG A 3 -6.72 30.40 12.80
CA ARG A 3 -7.60 29.25 12.46
C ARG A 3 -7.43 28.03 13.38
N ARG A 4 -6.24 27.85 13.97
CA ARG A 4 -5.91 26.76 14.90
C ARG A 4 -6.59 26.90 16.27
N SER A 5 -6.93 28.11 16.72
CA SER A 5 -7.58 28.30 18.03
C SER A 5 -9.10 28.06 17.98
N PHE A 6 -9.70 28.14 16.79
CA PHE A 6 -11.13 27.94 16.59
C PHE A 6 -11.53 26.47 16.79
N ILE A 7 -10.69 25.53 16.32
CA ILE A 7 -10.96 24.09 16.46
C ILE A 7 -10.78 23.57 17.90
N LYS A 8 -9.98 24.26 18.73
CA LYS A 8 -9.77 23.87 20.13
C LYS A 8 -10.91 24.25 21.08
N SER A 9 -11.81 25.16 20.67
CA SER A 9 -12.91 25.64 21.53
C SER A 9 -14.28 25.01 21.24
N SER A 10 -14.39 24.08 20.27
CA SER A 10 -15.63 23.31 20.04
C SER A 10 -15.71 22.02 20.86
N SER A 11 -14.99 21.97 21.98
CA SER A 11 -15.23 21.03 23.06
C SER A 11 -16.47 21.48 23.84
N ALA A 12 -17.65 21.24 23.28
CA ALA A 12 -18.92 21.33 24.00
C ALA A 12 -19.67 20.00 23.86
N ILE A 13 -19.47 19.14 24.87
CA ILE A 13 -20.49 18.30 25.49
C ILE A 13 -21.15 17.23 24.58
N GLY A 14 -20.57 16.03 24.58
CA GLY A 14 -21.24 14.82 25.08
C GLY A 14 -22.54 14.29 24.45
N VAL A 15 -22.96 14.72 23.26
CA VAL A 15 -24.10 14.10 22.55
C VAL A 15 -23.57 13.03 21.57
N PRO A 16 -23.92 11.75 21.72
CA PRO A 16 -23.68 10.77 20.67
C PRO A 16 -24.47 11.19 19.43
N LEU A 17 -23.75 11.55 18.37
CA LEU A 17 -24.36 11.86 17.08
C LEU A 17 -24.99 10.57 16.54
N LEU A 18 -26.30 10.60 16.29
CA LEU A 18 -27.02 9.55 15.58
C LEU A 18 -27.24 10.05 14.15
N ILE A 19 -26.68 9.36 13.15
CA ILE A 19 -27.05 9.59 11.74
C ILE A 19 -28.04 8.49 11.39
N ASN A 20 -29.28 8.87 11.05
CA ASN A 20 -30.38 7.94 10.75
C ASN A 20 -30.62 6.86 11.83
N GLY A 21 -30.52 7.22 13.11
CA GLY A 21 -30.79 6.30 14.23
C GLY A 21 -29.68 5.27 14.49
N ILE A 22 -28.57 5.32 13.76
CA ILE A 22 -27.40 4.47 14.02
C ILE A 22 -26.44 5.26 14.94
N PRO A 23 -26.08 4.72 16.11
CA PRO A 23 -25.06 5.32 16.95
C PRO A 23 -23.74 5.36 16.19
N VAL A 24 -23.27 6.58 15.90
CA VAL A 24 -21.94 6.80 15.35
C VAL A 24 -20.95 6.62 16.50
N ASN A 25 -20.74 5.36 16.90
CA ASN A 25 -19.64 5.02 17.77
C ASN A 25 -18.38 5.55 17.09
N ALA A 26 -17.62 6.38 17.83
CA ALA A 26 -16.35 6.91 17.40
C ALA A 26 -15.59 5.81 16.68
N ILE A 27 -15.31 6.01 15.39
CA ILE A 27 -14.45 5.16 14.59
C ILE A 27 -13.29 4.81 15.51
N SER A 28 -13.22 3.53 15.89
CA SER A 28 -12.16 2.98 16.73
C SER A 28 -10.88 3.66 16.32
N ARG A 29 -10.27 4.41 17.24
CA ARG A 29 -8.95 5.03 17.03
C ARG A 29 -8.05 3.89 16.57
N SER A 30 -7.93 3.80 15.26
CA SER A 30 -7.35 2.67 14.58
C SER A 30 -5.90 2.53 15.01
N SER A 31 -5.36 1.32 14.94
CA SER A 31 -3.95 1.05 15.30
C SER A 31 -2.94 1.93 14.51
N PHE A 32 -3.41 2.67 13.50
CA PHE A 32 -2.66 3.59 12.66
C PHE A 32 -2.33 4.94 13.30
N LEU A 33 -3.04 5.40 14.34
CA LEU A 33 -2.72 6.70 14.96
C LEU A 33 -1.40 6.66 15.74
N ASN A 34 -1.04 5.49 16.28
CA ASN A 34 0.21 5.28 17.00
C ASN A 34 1.45 5.23 16.07
N LEU A 35 1.25 5.10 14.76
CA LEU A 35 2.33 5.17 13.76
C LEU A 35 2.72 6.61 13.42
N VAL A 36 1.90 7.60 13.80
CA VAL A 36 2.11 9.00 13.45
C VAL A 36 2.54 9.76 14.71
N SER A 37 3.83 9.70 15.04
CA SER A 37 4.40 10.57 16.08
C SER A 37 4.40 12.02 15.58
N PRO A 38 3.87 12.98 16.36
CA PRO A 38 3.82 14.40 15.97
C PRO A 38 5.20 15.07 15.90
N GLU A 39 6.25 14.42 16.41
CA GLU A 39 7.63 14.91 16.51
C GLU A 39 8.54 14.41 15.36
N ASN A 40 8.00 13.71 14.35
CA ASN A 40 8.80 13.01 13.34
C ASN A 40 8.53 13.59 11.94
N ASP A 41 9.55 14.11 11.26
CA ASP A 41 9.48 14.65 9.89
C ASP A 41 9.24 13.57 8.80
N LYS A 42 9.03 12.30 9.21
CA LYS A 42 8.77 11.19 8.30
C LYS A 42 7.34 11.23 7.78
N ILE A 43 7.19 11.26 6.46
CA ILE A 43 5.89 11.18 5.79
C ILE A 43 5.58 9.70 5.51
N LEU A 44 4.47 9.20 6.06
CA LEU A 44 3.91 7.90 5.71
C LEU A 44 2.87 8.09 4.59
N VAL A 45 3.13 7.51 3.42
CA VAL A 45 2.18 7.47 2.29
C VAL A 45 1.54 6.08 2.24
N LEU A 46 0.25 6.00 2.54
CA LEU A 46 -0.54 4.77 2.42
C LEU A 46 -1.36 4.81 1.14
N ILE A 47 -1.18 3.81 0.29
CA ILE A 47 -1.95 3.63 -0.94
C ILE A 47 -2.77 2.35 -0.78
N GLN A 48 -4.09 2.50 -0.63
CA GLN A 48 -5.01 1.37 -0.62
C GLN A 48 -5.49 1.11 -2.05
N LEU A 49 -5.09 -0.02 -2.62
CA LEU A 49 -5.57 -0.48 -3.91
C LEU A 49 -6.78 -1.39 -3.68
N THR A 50 -7.97 -0.93 -4.08
CA THR A 50 -9.21 -1.71 -3.98
C THR A 50 -9.26 -2.77 -5.08
N GLY A 51 -9.45 -4.05 -4.72
CA GLY A 51 -9.59 -5.15 -5.68
C GLY A 51 -8.66 -6.34 -5.38
N GLY A 52 -8.57 -7.26 -6.33
CA GLY A 52 -7.71 -8.44 -6.26
C GLY A 52 -6.29 -8.13 -6.75
N ASN A 53 -5.46 -7.52 -5.91
CA ASN A 53 -4.05 -7.31 -6.24
C ASN A 53 -3.33 -8.67 -6.28
N ASP A 54 -2.81 -9.03 -7.45
CA ASP A 54 -2.06 -10.28 -7.62
C ASP A 54 -0.56 -10.03 -7.42
N GLY A 55 -0.11 -10.17 -6.17
CA GLY A 55 1.28 -9.99 -5.80
C GLY A 55 2.22 -10.93 -6.56
N LEU A 56 1.79 -12.17 -6.85
CA LEU A 56 2.62 -13.18 -7.51
C LEU A 56 2.78 -12.92 -9.01
N ASN A 57 1.85 -12.21 -9.63
CA ASN A 57 2.00 -11.71 -11.00
C ASN A 57 2.67 -10.32 -11.05
N THR A 58 2.70 -9.59 -9.94
CA THR A 58 3.43 -8.31 -9.82
C THR A 58 4.92 -8.56 -9.66
N VAL A 59 5.29 -9.44 -8.72
CA VAL A 59 6.64 -9.90 -8.43
C VAL A 59 6.67 -11.41 -8.60
N LEU A 60 7.24 -11.89 -9.71
CA LEU A 60 7.29 -13.31 -10.09
C LEU A 60 8.49 -14.01 -9.44
N PRO A 61 8.28 -15.00 -8.55
CA PRO A 61 9.33 -15.91 -8.10
C PRO A 61 9.60 -16.95 -9.20
N LEU A 62 10.71 -16.78 -9.93
CA LEU A 62 11.04 -17.63 -11.07
C LEU A 62 11.57 -19.00 -10.64
N ASP A 63 12.19 -19.07 -9.46
CA ASP A 63 12.63 -20.32 -8.82
C ASP A 63 11.46 -21.25 -8.44
N GLN A 64 10.26 -20.68 -8.26
CA GLN A 64 9.04 -21.43 -7.92
C GLN A 64 8.05 -21.51 -9.09
N TYR A 65 8.46 -21.13 -10.30
CA TYR A 65 7.57 -21.01 -11.45
C TYR A 65 6.79 -22.30 -11.73
N SER A 66 7.44 -23.47 -11.66
CA SER A 66 6.77 -24.77 -11.87
C SER A 66 5.64 -25.04 -10.87
N ALA A 67 5.82 -24.68 -9.59
CA ALA A 67 4.79 -24.84 -8.57
C ALA A 67 3.65 -23.83 -8.77
N LEU A 68 3.99 -22.60 -9.14
CA LEU A 68 3.02 -21.55 -9.45
C LEU A 68 2.19 -21.91 -10.67
N ASP A 69 2.80 -22.47 -11.72
CA ASP A 69 2.10 -22.86 -12.94
C ASP A 69 1.07 -23.96 -12.64
N LYS A 70 1.45 -24.97 -11.86
CA LYS A 70 0.51 -26.01 -11.40
C LYS A 70 -0.66 -25.46 -10.58
N ALA A 71 -0.39 -24.48 -9.70
CA ALA A 71 -1.40 -23.92 -8.82
C ALA A 71 -2.25 -22.81 -9.48
N ARG A 72 -1.74 -22.14 -10.51
CA ARG A 72 -2.29 -20.89 -11.07
C ARG A 72 -2.27 -20.83 -12.60
N ASN A 73 -2.23 -21.96 -13.30
CA ASN A 73 -2.09 -22.05 -14.76
C ASN A 73 -3.00 -21.11 -15.58
N LYS A 74 -4.20 -20.76 -15.07
CA LYS A 74 -5.15 -19.88 -15.75
C LYS A 74 -4.75 -18.40 -15.74
N ILE A 75 -4.01 -17.96 -14.73
CA ILE A 75 -3.73 -16.54 -14.48
C ILE A 75 -2.25 -16.23 -14.38
N LEU A 76 -1.38 -17.23 -14.27
CA LEU A 76 0.06 -17.02 -14.19
C LEU A 76 0.61 -16.43 -15.51
N ILE A 77 1.43 -15.39 -15.39
CA ILE A 77 2.14 -14.83 -16.52
C ILE A 77 3.19 -15.82 -17.04
N LYS A 78 3.29 -15.96 -18.36
CA LYS A 78 4.30 -16.81 -18.99
C LYS A 78 5.72 -16.36 -18.59
N GLU A 79 6.56 -17.31 -18.20
CA GLU A 79 7.93 -17.05 -17.72
C GLU A 79 8.75 -16.18 -18.69
N ASN A 80 8.61 -16.43 -19.99
CA ASN A 80 9.35 -15.71 -21.04
C ASN A 80 8.90 -14.25 -21.21
N LEU A 81 7.73 -13.87 -20.70
CA LEU A 81 7.25 -12.49 -20.71
C LEU A 81 7.70 -11.72 -19.45
N ALA A 82 8.15 -12.43 -18.42
CA ALA A 82 8.56 -11.80 -17.17
C ALA A 82 9.76 -10.88 -17.37
N LEU A 83 9.69 -9.68 -16.80
CA LEU A 83 10.82 -8.75 -16.77
C LEU A 83 11.82 -9.23 -15.72
N LYS A 84 12.81 -10.05 -16.12
CA LYS A 84 13.85 -10.54 -15.20
C LYS A 84 14.59 -9.38 -14.53
N LEU A 85 14.66 -9.45 -13.19
CA LEU A 85 15.47 -8.59 -12.32
C LEU A 85 16.74 -9.31 -11.86
N ARG A 86 16.61 -10.61 -11.56
CA ARG A 86 17.67 -11.55 -11.15
C ARG A 86 17.32 -12.95 -11.67
N ASP A 87 18.18 -13.93 -11.40
CA ASP A 87 17.95 -15.33 -11.83
C ASP A 87 16.66 -15.92 -11.26
N ASN A 88 16.29 -15.56 -10.03
CA ASN A 88 15.13 -16.08 -9.32
C ASN A 88 13.93 -15.13 -9.27
N LEU A 89 14.01 -13.94 -9.87
CA LEU A 89 13.00 -12.90 -9.68
C LEU A 89 12.72 -12.11 -10.96
N GLY A 90 11.43 -11.98 -11.28
CA GLY A 90 10.93 -11.15 -12.37
C GLY A 90 9.82 -10.20 -11.93
N LEU A 91 9.50 -9.22 -12.77
CA LEU A 91 8.32 -8.36 -12.63
C LEU A 91 7.31 -8.62 -13.74
N HIS A 92 6.08 -8.16 -13.51
CA HIS A 92 5.05 -8.10 -14.55
C HIS A 92 5.58 -7.40 -15.83
N PRO A 93 5.24 -7.89 -17.05
CA PRO A 93 5.71 -7.35 -18.34
C PRO A 93 5.59 -5.83 -18.51
N VAL A 94 4.55 -5.23 -17.91
CA VAL A 94 4.23 -3.80 -18.03
C VAL A 94 5.00 -2.92 -17.05
N MET A 95 5.68 -3.49 -16.06
CA MET A 95 6.41 -2.76 -15.02
C MET A 95 7.81 -2.34 -15.46
N THR A 96 7.95 -1.92 -16.72
CA THR A 96 9.23 -1.51 -17.31
C THR A 96 9.86 -0.34 -16.56
N GLY A 97 9.07 0.63 -16.12
CA GLY A 97 9.53 1.75 -15.29
C GLY A 97 10.08 1.31 -13.93
N MET A 98 9.47 0.29 -13.30
CA MET A 98 9.97 -0.26 -12.04
C MET A 98 11.27 -1.04 -12.23
N LYS A 99 11.38 -1.80 -13.32
CA LYS A 99 12.65 -2.44 -13.70
C LYS A 99 13.74 -1.39 -13.92
N ALA A 100 13.44 -0.31 -14.65
CA ALA A 100 14.39 0.78 -14.88
C ALA A 100 14.85 1.42 -13.56
N LEU A 101 13.92 1.72 -12.66
CA LEU A 101 14.22 2.26 -11.32
C LEU A 101 15.11 1.30 -10.52
N PHE A 102 14.81 0.00 -10.52
CA PHE A 102 15.59 -1.02 -9.83
C PHE A 102 17.02 -1.13 -10.37
N MET A 103 17.21 -0.97 -11.68
CA MET A 103 18.53 -1.00 -12.31
C MET A 103 19.32 0.30 -12.12
N MET A 104 18.67 1.38 -11.69
CA MET A 104 19.31 2.67 -11.54
C MET A 104 20.29 2.63 -10.37
N LYS A 105 21.59 2.76 -10.66
CA LYS A 105 22.62 2.94 -9.63
C LYS A 105 22.51 4.36 -9.09
N VAL A 106 21.96 4.51 -7.88
CA VAL A 106 22.04 5.77 -7.15
C VAL A 106 23.50 5.97 -6.73
N LYS A 107 24.22 6.81 -7.47
CA LYS A 107 25.51 7.33 -7.03
C LYS A 107 25.23 8.40 -5.97
N PHE A 108 25.28 8.00 -4.71
CA PHE A 108 25.41 8.97 -3.62
C PHE A 108 26.81 9.59 -3.75
N HIS A 109 26.84 10.90 -4.00
CA HIS A 109 28.05 11.73 -3.88
C HIS A 109 28.09 12.29 -2.46
#